data_AF-A0A6P8DKT8-F1
#
_entry.id   AF-A0A6P8DKT8-F1
#
_cell.length_a   1.000
_cell.length_b   1.000
_cell.length_c   1.000
_cell.angle_alpha   90.00
_cell.angle_beta   90.00
_cell.angle_gamma   90.00
#
_symmetry.space_group_name_H-M   'P 1'
#
loop_
_entity.id
_entity.type
_entity.pdbx_description
1 polymer ?
#
loop_
_entity_poly.entity_id
_entity_poly.type
_entity_poly.pdbx_seq_one_letter_code
_entity_poly.pdbx_strand_id
1 'polypeptide(L)'
;MQGGIAGFSDHLKHHADTVSRIIRIFRGNKNSALSHLSKCLYHVHFGNNDYISNYFDTKHFSTSHRYNEELFADLLIQTYRERIRTLHEYGARKIMLTGVAAIGCMPYLLAKSPQTSSRCVEYFHSAVRIFNAKLKALVDDLNRDYSDSKFIYIEFFESLQEILDSPSYGFNIKKSACCGRGRYNGRIPCLPNLIPCRDRDQYVFWDPYHSTEAASLIQVKKLFNNDSRSSFTYPMTILELAKL
;
A
#
# COMPACT_ATOMS: atom_id res chain seq x y z
N MET A 1 -13.22 -18.67 -8.74
CA MET A 1 -12.71 -18.14 -7.46
C MET A 1 -13.28 -16.73 -7.29
N GLN A 2 -14.26 -16.54 -6.41
CA GLN A 2 -14.61 -15.20 -5.94
C GLN A 2 -13.57 -14.84 -4.88
N GLY A 3 -12.75 -13.82 -5.13
CA GLY A 3 -11.80 -13.32 -4.14
C GLY A 3 -12.57 -12.67 -3.00
N GLY A 4 -12.46 -13.21 -1.79
CA GLY A 4 -12.92 -12.54 -0.57
C GLY A 4 -11.95 -11.43 -0.15
N ILE A 5 -12.45 -10.43 0.57
CA ILE A 5 -11.59 -9.44 1.23
C ILE A 5 -11.04 -10.11 2.50
N ALA A 6 -9.74 -10.42 2.52
CA ALA A 6 -9.07 -10.97 3.67
C ALA A 6 -8.43 -9.82 4.48
N GLY A 7 -8.66 -9.81 5.79
CA GLY A 7 -7.98 -8.86 6.68
C GLY A 7 -6.51 -9.23 6.87
N PHE A 8 -5.70 -8.32 7.41
CA PHE A 8 -4.29 -8.63 7.65
C PHE A 8 -4.10 -9.83 8.59
N SER A 9 -4.99 -10.00 9.58
CA SER A 9 -4.99 -11.19 10.44
C SER A 9 -5.19 -12.49 9.66
N ASP A 10 -5.98 -12.48 8.58
CA ASP A 10 -6.18 -13.66 7.73
C ASP A 10 -4.96 -13.92 6.85
N HIS A 11 -4.28 -12.87 6.37
CA HIS A 11 -2.99 -13.02 5.69
C HIS A 11 -1.94 -13.66 6.60
N LEU A 12 -1.91 -13.31 7.89
CA LEU A 12 -1.01 -13.96 8.85
C LEU A 12 -1.37 -15.43 9.09
N LYS A 13 -2.65 -15.80 9.14
CA LYS A 13 -3.08 -17.20 9.22
C LYS A 13 -2.62 -17.99 7.99
N HIS A 14 -2.87 -17.47 6.80
CA HIS A 14 -2.40 -18.11 5.55
C HIS A 14 -0.87 -18.20 5.48
N HIS A 15 -0.16 -17.20 6.02
CA HIS A 15 1.29 -17.27 6.13
C HIS A 15 1.73 -18.35 7.12
N ALA A 16 1.08 -18.50 8.27
CA ALA A 16 1.35 -19.56 9.23
C ALA A 16 1.17 -20.97 8.62
N ASP A 17 0.15 -21.15 7.77
CA ASP A 17 -0.04 -22.39 7.01
C ASP A 17 1.12 -22.64 6.03
N THR A 18 1.58 -21.58 5.38
CA THR A 18 2.73 -21.62 4.46
C THR A 18 4.02 -21.98 5.20
N VAL A 19 4.28 -21.35 6.34
CA VAL A 19 5.42 -21.65 7.21
C VAL A 19 5.37 -23.11 7.67
N SER A 20 4.20 -23.59 8.08
CA SER A 20 4.00 -25.00 8.48
C SER A 20 4.33 -25.97 7.34
N ARG A 21 3.95 -25.64 6.09
CA ARG A 21 4.31 -26.43 4.91
C ARG A 21 5.82 -26.41 4.64
N ILE A 22 6.47 -25.26 4.77
CA ILE A 22 7.93 -25.13 4.60
C ILE A 22 8.67 -25.95 5.66
N ILE A 23 8.23 -25.92 6.92
CA ILE A 23 8.81 -26.77 7.98
C ILE A 23 8.74 -28.26 7.60
N ARG A 24 7.64 -28.73 6.98
CA ARG A 24 7.53 -30.12 6.50
C ARG A 24 8.53 -30.42 5.37
N ILE A 25 8.77 -29.49 4.45
CA ILE A 25 9.79 -29.65 3.39
C ILE A 25 11.18 -29.82 4.00
N PHE A 26 11.47 -29.10 5.08
CA PHE A 26 12.71 -29.24 5.86
C PHE A 26 12.67 -30.42 6.86
N ARG A 27 11.82 -31.44 6.62
CA ARG A 27 11.69 -32.65 7.44
C ARG A 27 11.44 -32.37 8.93
N GLY A 28 10.71 -31.30 9.23
CA GLY A 28 10.40 -30.87 10.60
C GLY A 28 11.47 -29.97 11.25
N ASN A 29 12.60 -29.70 10.58
CA ASN A 29 13.62 -28.81 11.12
C ASN A 29 13.17 -27.34 11.01
N LYS A 30 12.58 -26.83 12.11
CA LYS A 30 12.10 -25.46 12.22
C LYS A 30 13.21 -24.42 11.99
N ASN A 31 14.41 -24.64 12.53
CA ASN A 31 15.51 -23.67 12.41
C ASN A 31 15.95 -23.51 10.95
N SER A 32 16.10 -24.62 10.22
CA SER A 32 16.42 -24.57 8.78
C SER A 32 15.32 -23.90 7.97
N ALA A 33 14.05 -24.16 8.29
CA ALA A 33 12.91 -23.53 7.63
C ALA A 33 12.87 -22.01 7.88
N LEU A 34 13.03 -21.56 9.12
CA LEU A 34 13.05 -20.14 9.45
C LEU A 34 14.28 -19.44 8.87
N SER A 35 15.44 -20.09 8.82
CA SER A 35 16.65 -19.59 8.15
C SER A 35 16.48 -19.50 6.62
N HIS A 36 15.62 -20.32 6.03
CA HIS A 36 15.25 -20.19 4.63
C HIS A 36 14.33 -18.97 4.42
N LEU A 37 13.30 -18.84 5.26
CA LEU A 37 12.34 -17.73 5.23
C LEU A 37 12.98 -16.37 5.49
N SER A 38 14.02 -16.30 6.33
CA SER A 38 14.74 -15.06 6.62
C SER A 38 15.41 -14.43 5.40
N LYS A 39 15.59 -15.18 4.31
CA LYS A 39 16.15 -14.70 3.05
C LYS A 39 15.13 -13.97 2.18
N CYS A 40 13.83 -14.19 2.42
CA CYS A 40 12.74 -13.61 1.65
C CYS A 40 12.56 -12.12 1.94
N LEU A 41 12.06 -11.39 0.95
CA LEU A 41 11.54 -10.03 1.11
C LEU A 41 10.05 -10.09 1.45
N TYR A 42 9.67 -9.44 2.54
CA TYR A 42 8.28 -9.35 2.98
C TYR A 42 7.75 -7.96 2.66
N HIS A 43 6.81 -7.87 1.74
CA HIS A 43 6.11 -6.63 1.41
C HIS A 43 4.81 -6.54 2.22
N VAL A 44 4.71 -5.56 3.11
CA VAL A 44 3.53 -5.31 3.93
C VAL A 44 2.91 -3.98 3.50
N HIS A 45 1.68 -4.04 3.01
CA HIS A 45 0.94 -2.88 2.55
C HIS A 45 -0.47 -2.91 3.13
N PHE A 46 -0.72 -2.01 4.07
CA PHE A 46 -1.97 -1.88 4.83
C PHE A 46 -2.24 -0.40 5.12
N GLY A 47 -3.52 -0.01 5.20
CA GLY A 47 -3.95 1.38 5.43
C GLY A 47 -4.88 1.93 4.35
N ASN A 48 -4.68 1.61 3.05
CA ASN A 48 -5.51 2.21 1.98
C ASN A 48 -7.00 1.91 2.19
N ASN A 49 -7.36 0.66 2.46
CA ASN A 49 -8.76 0.28 2.70
C ASN A 49 -9.28 0.77 4.05
N ASP A 50 -8.42 0.88 5.06
CA ASP A 50 -8.76 1.45 6.37
C ASP A 50 -9.17 2.91 6.26
N TYR A 51 -8.56 3.66 5.34
CA TYR A 51 -9.00 5.02 5.04
C TYR A 51 -10.18 5.05 4.05
N ILE A 52 -10.08 4.39 2.89
CA ILE A 52 -11.05 4.51 1.78
C ILE A 52 -12.39 3.85 2.12
N SER A 53 -12.35 2.64 2.67
CA SER A 53 -13.50 1.76 2.87
C SER A 53 -13.90 1.64 4.34
N ASN A 54 -13.37 2.49 5.21
CA ASN A 54 -13.74 2.54 6.62
C ASN A 54 -13.76 3.98 7.16
N TYR A 55 -12.61 4.62 7.40
CA TYR A 55 -12.54 5.94 8.03
C TYR A 55 -13.32 7.01 7.26
N PHE A 56 -13.16 7.10 5.93
CA PHE A 56 -13.87 8.07 5.09
C PHE A 56 -15.22 7.58 4.57
N ASP A 57 -15.64 6.35 4.90
CA ASP A 57 -16.92 5.81 4.48
C ASP A 57 -17.99 5.96 5.58
N THR A 58 -18.30 7.22 5.88
CA THR A 58 -19.21 7.63 6.96
C THR A 58 -20.65 7.15 6.81
N LYS A 59 -21.02 6.63 5.63
CA LYS A 59 -22.34 6.01 5.39
C LYS A 59 -22.46 4.62 5.99
N HIS A 60 -21.35 3.88 6.06
CA HIS A 60 -21.35 2.47 6.49
C HIS A 60 -20.59 2.27 7.80
N PHE A 61 -19.68 3.19 8.17
CA PHE A 61 -18.85 3.09 9.36
C PHE A 61 -18.87 4.38 10.18
N SER A 62 -18.79 4.22 11.50
CA SER A 62 -18.72 5.33 12.46
C SER A 62 -17.29 5.66 12.90
N THR A 63 -16.27 5.10 12.23
CA THR A 63 -14.87 5.22 12.65
C THR A 63 -14.42 6.67 12.81
N SER A 64 -14.68 7.53 11.84
CA SER A 64 -14.33 8.96 11.92
C SER A 64 -15.13 9.76 12.95
N HIS A 65 -16.23 9.21 13.48
CA HIS A 65 -16.97 9.80 14.60
C HIS A 65 -16.37 9.39 15.95
N ARG A 66 -15.67 8.25 15.99
CA ARG A 66 -15.05 7.69 17.20
C ARG A 66 -13.59 8.08 17.35
N TYR A 67 -12.89 8.27 16.24
CA TYR A 67 -11.47 8.58 16.18
C TYR A 67 -11.28 9.81 15.30
N ASN A 68 -10.48 10.77 15.78
CA ASN A 68 -9.90 11.78 14.90
C ASN A 68 -8.72 11.17 14.12
N GLU A 69 -8.13 11.95 13.21
CA GLU A 69 -7.10 11.45 12.28
C GLU A 69 -5.86 10.93 13.01
N GLU A 70 -5.43 11.61 14.08
CA GLU A 70 -4.30 11.21 14.93
C GLU A 70 -4.57 9.89 15.65
N LEU A 71 -5.70 9.77 16.35
CA LEU A 71 -6.04 8.57 17.10
C LEU A 71 -6.27 7.36 16.20
N PHE A 72 -6.81 7.58 15.00
CA PHE A 72 -6.96 6.52 14.01
C PHE A 72 -5.61 6.06 13.47
N ALA A 73 -4.71 6.99 13.15
CA ALA A 73 -3.36 6.66 12.74
C ALA A 73 -2.60 5.88 13.84
N ASP A 74 -2.71 6.29 15.10
CA ASP A 74 -2.10 5.59 16.24
C ASP A 74 -2.63 4.15 16.38
N LEU A 75 -3.94 3.94 16.21
CA LEU A 75 -4.55 2.61 16.22
C LEU A 75 -3.99 1.71 15.12
N LEU A 76 -3.86 2.24 13.90
CA LEU A 76 -3.29 1.47 12.78
C LEU A 76 -1.81 1.17 13.00
N ILE A 77 -1.04 2.08 13.60
CA ILE A 77 0.39 1.90 13.90
C ILE A 77 0.60 0.85 14.99
N GLN A 78 -0.22 0.85 16.05
CA GLN A 78 -0.21 -0.22 17.04
C GLN A 78 -0.54 -1.57 16.41
N THR A 79 -1.53 -1.61 15.52
CA THR A 79 -1.87 -2.81 14.76
C THR A 79 -0.69 -3.28 13.92
N TYR A 80 -0.01 -2.38 13.19
CA TYR A 80 1.21 -2.71 12.44
C TYR A 80 2.26 -3.36 13.34
N ARG A 81 2.58 -2.74 14.48
CA ARG A 81 3.60 -3.26 15.41
C ARG A 81 3.31 -4.70 15.84
N GLU A 82 2.07 -4.99 16.22
CA GLU A 82 1.66 -6.34 16.61
C GLU A 82 1.80 -7.35 15.47
N ARG A 83 1.35 -6.99 14.27
CA ARG A 83 1.35 -7.90 13.12
C ARG A 83 2.76 -8.14 12.58
N ILE A 84 3.63 -7.13 12.64
CA ILE A 84 5.05 -7.27 12.32
C ILE A 84 5.76 -8.19 13.31
N ARG A 85 5.46 -8.08 14.61
CA ARG A 85 5.97 -9.03 15.61
C ARG A 85 5.62 -10.47 15.25
N THR A 86 4.37 -10.74 14.87
CA THR A 86 3.96 -12.08 14.43
C THR A 86 4.70 -12.54 13.15
N LEU A 87 4.88 -11.66 12.15
CA LEU A 87 5.68 -12.01 10.96
C LEU A 87 7.13 -12.33 11.30
N HIS A 88 7.72 -11.58 12.24
CA HIS A 88 9.08 -11.83 12.70
C HIS A 88 9.20 -13.19 13.41
N GLU A 89 8.22 -13.56 14.24
CA GLU A 89 8.12 -14.88 14.86
C GLU A 89 8.02 -16.02 13.83
N TYR A 90 7.52 -15.71 12.62
CA TYR A 90 7.46 -16.61 11.46
C TYR A 90 8.70 -16.55 10.55
N GLY A 91 9.77 -15.89 10.99
CA GLY A 91 11.07 -15.90 10.31
C GLY A 91 11.28 -14.74 9.34
N ALA A 92 10.36 -13.78 9.24
CA ALA A 92 10.59 -12.59 8.43
C ALA A 92 11.76 -11.77 9.00
N ARG A 93 12.73 -11.41 8.14
CA ARG A 93 13.89 -10.57 8.53
C ARG A 93 14.13 -9.37 7.63
N LYS A 94 13.65 -9.38 6.39
CA LYS A 94 13.73 -8.24 5.46
C LYS A 94 12.33 -7.77 5.12
N ILE A 95 11.90 -6.66 5.72
CA ILE A 95 10.49 -6.24 5.70
C ILE A 95 10.37 -4.83 5.12
N MET A 96 9.45 -4.67 4.17
CA MET A 96 9.12 -3.41 3.53
C MET A 96 7.72 -3.01 3.98
N LEU A 97 7.62 -1.87 4.67
CA LEU A 97 6.37 -1.29 5.14
C LEU A 97 5.95 -0.17 4.18
N THR A 98 4.85 -0.37 3.48
CA THR A 98 4.40 0.55 2.43
C THR A 98 3.35 1.51 2.97
N GLY A 99 3.63 2.81 2.83
CA GLY A 99 2.70 3.87 3.20
C GLY A 99 1.43 3.86 2.33
N VAL A 100 0.40 4.56 2.83
CA VAL A 100 -0.84 4.79 2.07
C VAL A 100 -0.56 5.70 0.89
N ALA A 101 -1.15 5.39 -0.26
CA ALA A 101 -0.95 6.15 -1.50
C ALA A 101 -1.59 7.56 -1.43
N ALA A 102 -1.40 8.37 -2.47
CA ALA A 102 -2.13 9.62 -2.66
C ALA A 102 -3.62 9.39 -3.00
N ILE A 103 -4.37 8.85 -2.03
CA ILE A 103 -5.75 8.37 -2.22
C ILE A 103 -6.72 9.49 -2.62
N GLY A 104 -6.43 10.74 -2.25
CA GLY A 104 -7.25 11.91 -2.60
C GLY A 104 -7.26 12.21 -4.10
N CYS A 105 -6.38 11.57 -4.87
CA CYS A 105 -6.36 11.61 -6.33
C CYS A 105 -7.17 10.49 -7.00
N MET A 106 -7.62 9.47 -6.24
CA MET A 106 -8.34 8.33 -6.81
C MET A 106 -9.68 8.76 -7.40
N PRO A 107 -10.08 8.24 -8.59
CA PRO A 107 -11.35 8.62 -9.22
C PRO A 107 -12.56 8.44 -8.31
N TYR A 108 -12.58 7.41 -7.46
CA TYR A 108 -13.64 7.20 -6.46
C TYR A 108 -13.79 8.37 -5.48
N LEU A 109 -12.70 8.80 -4.85
CA LEU A 109 -12.72 9.87 -3.86
C LEU A 109 -12.94 11.25 -4.51
N LEU A 110 -12.42 11.47 -5.72
CA LEU A 110 -12.73 12.64 -6.54
C LEU A 110 -14.22 12.72 -6.91
N ALA A 111 -14.87 11.58 -7.16
CA ALA A 111 -16.28 11.49 -7.50
C ALA A 111 -17.22 11.68 -6.29
N LYS A 112 -16.74 11.37 -5.07
CA LYS A 112 -17.41 11.65 -3.79
C LYS A 112 -17.28 13.11 -3.37
N SER A 113 -16.22 13.80 -3.76
CA SER A 113 -16.01 15.20 -3.39
C SER A 113 -17.08 16.13 -3.99
N PRO A 114 -17.69 17.02 -3.18
CA PRO A 114 -18.79 17.88 -3.62
C PRO A 114 -18.37 18.83 -4.74
N GLN A 115 -17.12 19.29 -4.75
CA GLN A 115 -16.61 20.23 -5.75
C GLN A 115 -15.88 19.47 -6.87
N THR A 116 -16.07 19.88 -8.12
CA THR A 116 -15.20 19.47 -9.24
C THR A 116 -13.83 20.11 -9.05
N SER A 117 -12.97 19.42 -8.31
CA SER A 117 -11.61 19.89 -8.06
C SER A 117 -10.72 19.62 -9.28
N SER A 118 -9.95 20.62 -9.68
CA SER A 118 -8.84 20.46 -10.63
C SER A 118 -7.63 19.75 -9.99
N ARG A 119 -7.66 19.51 -8.68
CA ARG A 119 -6.58 18.92 -7.88
C ARG A 119 -7.06 17.73 -7.05
N CYS A 120 -6.12 16.95 -6.54
CA CYS A 120 -6.43 15.93 -5.53
C CYS A 120 -7.08 16.57 -4.29
N VAL A 121 -7.91 15.80 -3.58
CA VAL A 121 -8.68 16.33 -2.44
C VAL A 121 -7.84 16.26 -1.17
N GLU A 122 -7.42 17.43 -0.69
CA GLU A 122 -6.48 17.56 0.43
C GLU A 122 -7.00 16.99 1.75
N TYR A 123 -8.33 17.02 1.98
CA TYR A 123 -8.95 16.41 3.15
C TYR A 123 -8.61 14.91 3.31
N PHE A 124 -8.49 14.16 2.21
CA PHE A 124 -8.06 12.76 2.30
C PHE A 124 -6.56 12.62 2.49
N HIS A 125 -5.77 13.55 1.94
CA HIS A 125 -4.32 13.54 2.04
C HIS A 125 -3.82 13.90 3.44
N SER A 126 -4.45 14.84 4.14
CA SER A 126 -4.03 15.24 5.49
C SER A 126 -4.01 14.04 6.45
N ALA A 127 -5.10 13.26 6.48
CA ALA A 127 -5.21 12.11 7.38
C ALA A 127 -4.18 11.00 7.07
N VAL A 128 -3.92 10.72 5.79
CA VAL A 128 -2.97 9.66 5.40
C VAL A 128 -1.51 10.08 5.59
N ARG A 129 -1.18 11.38 5.47
CA ARG A 129 0.17 11.87 5.74
C ARG A 129 0.55 11.71 7.21
N ILE A 130 -0.40 11.90 8.13
CA ILE A 130 -0.20 11.62 9.57
C ILE A 130 0.20 10.16 9.77
N PHE A 131 -0.58 9.24 9.20
CA PHE A 131 -0.28 7.81 9.27
C PHE A 131 1.07 7.44 8.64
N ASN A 132 1.37 7.95 7.44
CA ASN A 132 2.64 7.67 6.75
C ASN A 132 3.85 8.16 7.54
N ALA A 133 3.77 9.36 8.15
CA ALA A 133 4.82 9.87 9.02
C ALA A 133 5.06 8.96 10.23
N LYS A 134 3.99 8.50 10.89
CA LYS A 134 4.10 7.56 12.01
C LYS A 134 4.60 6.18 11.58
N LEU A 135 4.23 5.71 10.38
CA LEU A 135 4.71 4.42 9.84
C LEU A 135 6.22 4.47 9.56
N LYS A 136 6.70 5.60 9.03
CA LYS A 136 8.14 5.84 8.85
C LYS A 136 8.88 5.86 10.18
N ALA A 137 8.34 6.52 11.21
CA ALA A 137 8.92 6.50 12.55
C ALA A 137 8.91 5.08 13.17
N LEU A 138 7.84 4.30 12.93
CA LEU A 138 7.79 2.90 13.36
C LEU A 138 8.91 2.06 12.74
N VAL A 139 9.34 2.35 11.50
CA VAL A 139 10.50 1.67 10.89
C VAL A 139 11.78 1.89 11.69
N ASP A 140 12.02 3.11 12.19
CA ASP A 140 13.17 3.40 13.04
C ASP A 140 13.11 2.64 14.37
N ASP A 141 11.93 2.59 14.99
CA ASP A 141 11.70 1.80 16.20
C ASP A 141 11.95 0.31 15.97
N LEU A 142 11.40 -0.27 14.91
CA LEU A 142 11.57 -1.69 14.60
C LEU A 142 13.03 -2.03 14.31
N ASN A 143 13.77 -1.17 13.60
CA ASN A 143 15.19 -1.38 13.35
C ASN A 143 16.06 -1.28 14.62
N ARG A 144 15.59 -0.55 15.64
CA ARG A 144 16.24 -0.49 16.96
C ARG A 144 15.88 -1.72 17.81
N ASP A 145 14.63 -2.15 17.76
CA ASP A 145 14.08 -3.23 18.59
C ASP A 145 14.52 -4.63 18.09
N TYR A 146 14.78 -4.81 16.79
CA TYR A 146 15.12 -6.09 16.17
C TYR A 146 16.48 -6.05 15.46
N SER A 147 17.55 -6.40 16.20
CA SER A 147 18.93 -6.37 15.69
C SER A 147 19.21 -7.40 14.59
N ASP A 148 18.41 -8.48 14.50
CA ASP A 148 18.55 -9.55 13.52
C ASP A 148 17.77 -9.29 12.20
N SER A 149 17.11 -8.14 12.09
CA SER A 149 16.19 -7.80 11.00
C SER A 149 16.48 -6.42 10.42
N LYS A 150 15.94 -6.16 9.22
CA LYS A 150 15.89 -4.84 8.62
C LYS A 150 14.50 -4.51 8.09
N PHE A 151 14.08 -3.30 8.43
CA PHE A 151 12.82 -2.70 8.04
C PHE A 151 13.09 -1.49 7.16
N ILE A 152 12.35 -1.34 6.08
CA ILE A 152 12.33 -0.13 5.27
C ILE A 152 10.90 0.37 5.10
N TYR A 153 10.75 1.68 4.98
CA TYR A 153 9.55 2.37 4.58
C TYR A 153 9.55 2.58 3.06
N ILE A 154 8.41 2.31 2.42
CA ILE A 154 8.17 2.58 1.00
C ILE A 154 7.25 3.80 0.88
N GLU A 155 7.76 4.88 0.30
CA GLU A 155 7.06 6.15 0.10
C GLU A 155 6.11 6.06 -1.11
N PHE A 156 4.99 5.37 -0.88
CA PHE A 156 4.01 5.10 -1.92
C PHE A 156 3.16 6.34 -2.27
N PHE A 157 3.03 7.28 -1.32
CA PHE A 157 2.31 8.54 -1.53
C PHE A 157 3.02 9.41 -2.58
N GLU A 158 4.28 9.79 -2.31
CA GLU A 158 5.02 10.71 -3.17
C GLU A 158 5.36 10.07 -4.52
N SER A 159 5.58 8.75 -4.56
CA SER A 159 5.84 8.06 -5.84
C SER A 159 4.63 8.10 -6.78
N LEU A 160 3.40 8.04 -6.26
CA LEU A 160 2.19 8.22 -7.07
C LEU A 160 1.97 9.71 -7.40
N GLN A 161 2.20 10.59 -6.44
CA GLN A 161 2.04 12.04 -6.61
C GLN A 161 2.95 12.57 -7.72
N GLU A 162 4.21 12.10 -7.79
CA GLU A 162 5.13 12.48 -8.84
C GLU A 162 4.66 12.06 -10.24
N ILE A 163 4.05 10.87 -10.36
CA ILE A 163 3.47 10.40 -11.63
C ILE A 163 2.30 11.29 -12.05
N LEU A 164 1.48 11.70 -11.09
CA LEU A 164 0.33 12.56 -11.32
C LEU A 164 0.74 13.98 -11.69
N ASP A 165 1.80 14.51 -11.09
CA ASP A 165 2.23 15.89 -11.33
C ASP A 165 3.11 16.04 -12.58
N SER A 166 3.90 15.02 -12.91
CA SER A 166 4.83 15.11 -14.03
C SER A 166 4.15 14.94 -15.40
N PRO A 167 4.38 15.83 -16.38
CA PRO A 167 3.98 15.61 -17.76
C PRO A 167 4.89 14.60 -18.48
N SER A 168 6.06 14.26 -17.93
CA SER A 168 7.10 13.48 -18.64
C SER A 168 6.76 12.00 -18.81
N TYR A 169 5.73 11.49 -18.13
CA TYR A 169 5.38 10.06 -18.16
C TYR A 169 4.36 9.69 -19.24
N GLY A 170 3.88 10.66 -20.03
CA GLY A 170 2.99 10.39 -21.17
C GLY A 170 1.52 10.14 -20.81
N PHE A 171 1.13 10.29 -19.54
CA PHE A 171 -0.26 10.17 -19.13
C PHE A 171 -1.07 11.43 -19.41
N ASN A 172 -2.07 11.31 -20.29
CA ASN A 172 -3.01 12.39 -20.61
C ASN A 172 -4.20 12.41 -19.64
N ILE A 173 -4.56 11.26 -19.05
CA ILE A 173 -5.80 11.10 -18.29
C ILE A 173 -5.48 10.65 -16.88
N LYS A 174 -5.35 11.63 -15.98
CA LYS A 174 -4.84 11.43 -14.62
C LYS A 174 -5.90 11.40 -13.52
N LYS A 175 -7.17 11.70 -13.86
CA LYS A 175 -8.26 11.87 -12.88
C LYS A 175 -9.42 10.90 -13.06
N SER A 176 -9.53 10.33 -14.26
CA SER A 176 -10.62 9.43 -14.60
C SER A 176 -10.11 8.01 -14.72
N ALA A 177 -10.93 7.05 -14.32
CA ALA A 177 -10.64 5.64 -14.52
C ALA A 177 -10.81 5.25 -16.00
N CYS A 178 -9.97 4.34 -16.48
CA CYS A 178 -10.13 3.71 -17.80
C CYS A 178 -11.39 2.85 -17.89
N CYS A 179 -11.75 2.15 -16.80
CA CYS A 179 -12.94 1.33 -16.69
C CYS A 179 -13.78 1.76 -15.48
N GLY A 180 -15.01 2.18 -15.74
CA GLY A 180 -15.98 2.59 -14.73
C GLY A 180 -17.02 3.52 -15.32
N ARG A 181 -17.94 4.01 -14.49
CA ARG A 181 -18.98 4.97 -14.92
C ARG A 181 -19.22 6.08 -13.91
N GLY A 182 -19.94 7.11 -14.36
CA GLY A 182 -20.27 8.29 -13.59
C GLY A 182 -19.13 9.32 -13.60
N ARG A 183 -19.21 10.30 -12.70
CA ARG A 183 -18.20 11.35 -12.56
C ARG A 183 -16.81 10.71 -12.38
N TYR A 184 -15.84 11.14 -13.19
CA TYR A 184 -14.47 10.59 -13.28
C TYR A 184 -14.39 9.08 -13.56
N ASN A 185 -15.46 8.46 -14.07
CA ASN A 185 -15.60 6.99 -14.10
C ASN A 185 -15.41 6.34 -12.73
N GLY A 186 -15.60 7.10 -11.64
CA GLY A 186 -15.27 6.70 -10.28
C GLY A 186 -16.46 6.26 -9.41
N ARG A 187 -17.70 6.42 -9.89
CA ARG A 187 -18.90 6.12 -9.07
C ARG A 187 -19.31 4.65 -9.15
N ILE A 188 -19.14 4.04 -10.32
CA ILE A 188 -19.47 2.65 -10.57
C ILE A 188 -18.17 1.95 -10.95
N PRO A 189 -17.78 0.87 -10.24
CA PRO A 189 -16.55 0.15 -10.52
C PRO A 189 -16.60 -0.55 -11.88
N CYS A 190 -15.46 -1.10 -12.30
CA CYS A 190 -15.36 -1.90 -13.52
C CYS A 190 -16.13 -3.22 -13.37
N LEU A 191 -17.42 -3.21 -13.70
CA LEU A 191 -18.30 -4.38 -13.68
C LEU A 191 -18.06 -5.28 -14.91
N PRO A 192 -18.42 -6.57 -14.83
CA PRO A 192 -18.41 -7.46 -16.00
C PRO A 192 -19.17 -6.84 -17.18
N ASN A 193 -18.63 -7.02 -18.39
CA ASN A 193 -19.15 -6.49 -19.65
C ASN A 193 -19.08 -4.96 -19.81
N LEU A 194 -18.52 -4.21 -18.86
CA LEU A 194 -18.14 -2.82 -19.15
C LEU A 194 -16.94 -2.80 -20.11
N ILE A 195 -17.06 -2.00 -21.17
CA ILE A 195 -15.99 -1.80 -22.14
C ILE A 195 -14.98 -0.82 -21.53
N PRO A 196 -13.74 -1.23 -21.24
CA PRO A 196 -12.69 -0.32 -20.79
C PRO A 196 -12.27 0.62 -21.92
N CYS A 197 -11.58 1.71 -21.57
CA CYS A 197 -10.93 2.59 -22.54
C CYS A 197 -9.98 1.81 -23.47
N ARG A 198 -9.74 2.34 -24.68
CA ARG A 198 -8.81 1.77 -25.67
C ARG A 198 -7.35 2.10 -25.32
N ASP A 199 -7.07 3.37 -24.99
CA ASP A 199 -5.71 3.90 -24.80
C ASP A 199 -5.26 3.84 -23.34
N ARG A 200 -5.11 2.62 -22.80
CA ARG A 200 -4.86 2.36 -21.36
C ARG A 200 -3.54 2.93 -20.85
N ASP A 201 -2.56 3.06 -21.72
CA ASP A 201 -1.24 3.64 -21.48
C ASP A 201 -1.30 5.16 -21.26
N GLN A 202 -2.38 5.82 -21.66
CA GLN A 202 -2.59 7.26 -21.40
C GLN A 202 -3.28 7.53 -20.07
N TYR A 203 -3.79 6.50 -19.39
CA TYR A 203 -4.50 6.62 -18.11
C TYR A 203 -3.59 6.28 -16.95
N VAL A 204 -3.67 7.06 -15.87
CA VAL A 204 -3.04 6.69 -14.59
C VAL A 204 -3.86 5.61 -13.87
N PHE A 205 -5.19 5.69 -13.91
CA PHE A 205 -6.09 4.81 -13.17
C PHE A 205 -6.81 3.81 -14.09
N TRP A 206 -6.71 2.53 -13.75
CA TRP A 206 -7.44 1.45 -14.42
C TRP A 206 -8.92 1.47 -14.06
N ASP A 207 -9.21 1.47 -12.76
CA ASP A 207 -10.56 1.49 -12.20
C ASP A 207 -10.67 2.64 -11.17
N PRO A 208 -11.78 2.78 -10.40
CA PRO A 208 -11.91 3.89 -9.45
C PRO A 208 -10.86 3.95 -8.33
N TYR A 209 -10.04 2.92 -8.14
CA TYR A 209 -9.12 2.75 -7.02
C TYR A 209 -7.68 2.47 -7.48
N HIS A 210 -7.51 1.65 -8.51
CA HIS A 210 -6.22 1.06 -8.86
C HIS A 210 -5.58 1.73 -10.08
N SER A 211 -4.25 1.81 -10.06
CA SER A 211 -3.45 2.30 -11.19
C SER A 211 -3.51 1.35 -12.39
N THR A 212 -3.27 1.88 -13.59
CA THR A 212 -3.03 1.07 -14.79
C THR A 212 -1.70 0.31 -14.67
N GLU A 213 -1.52 -0.71 -15.51
CA GLU A 213 -0.24 -1.40 -15.66
C GLU A 213 0.88 -0.41 -16.01
N ALA A 214 0.65 0.52 -16.95
CA ALA A 214 1.63 1.52 -17.37
C ALA A 214 2.08 2.40 -16.20
N ALA A 215 1.15 2.93 -15.41
CA ALA A 215 1.48 3.72 -14.22
C ALA A 215 2.19 2.88 -13.16
N SER A 216 1.74 1.65 -12.92
CA SER A 216 2.34 0.74 -11.96
C SER A 216 3.79 0.37 -12.32
N LEU A 217 4.07 0.13 -13.60
CA LEU A 217 5.43 -0.17 -14.08
C LEU A 217 6.38 1.00 -13.86
N ILE A 218 5.93 2.23 -14.11
CA ILE A 218 6.73 3.44 -13.84
C ILE A 218 6.97 3.59 -12.34
N GLN A 219 5.93 3.42 -11.52
CA GLN A 219 6.05 3.53 -10.07
C GLN A 219 7.03 2.49 -9.51
N VAL A 220 6.88 1.22 -9.89
CA VAL A 220 7.78 0.13 -9.45
C VAL A 220 9.22 0.40 -9.87
N LYS A 221 9.47 0.84 -11.11
CA LYS A 221 10.84 1.20 -11.55
C LYS A 221 11.49 2.26 -10.66
N LYS A 222 10.70 3.21 -10.15
CA LYS A 222 11.19 4.25 -9.23
C LYS A 222 11.44 3.70 -7.83
N LEU A 223 10.55 2.86 -7.31
CA LEU A 223 10.73 2.22 -6.01
C LEU A 223 11.97 1.32 -5.97
N PHE A 224 12.30 0.68 -7.10
CA PHE A 224 13.49 -0.16 -7.27
C PHE A 224 14.73 0.61 -7.76
N ASN A 225 14.71 1.94 -7.78
CA ASN A 225 15.89 2.73 -8.10
C ASN A 225 16.98 2.51 -7.04
N ASN A 226 18.22 2.29 -7.48
CA ASN A 226 19.36 1.99 -6.61
C ASN A 226 20.01 3.25 -6.02
N ASP A 227 19.59 4.44 -6.42
CA ASP A 227 20.02 5.70 -5.81
C ASP A 227 19.09 6.08 -4.66
N SER A 228 19.58 5.96 -3.42
CA SER A 228 18.83 6.26 -2.20
C SER A 228 18.30 7.69 -2.13
N ARG A 229 18.93 8.65 -2.84
CA ARG A 229 18.48 10.06 -2.89
C ARG A 229 17.28 10.28 -3.80
N SER A 230 17.08 9.40 -4.77
CA SER A 230 15.97 9.46 -5.73
C SER A 230 15.02 8.27 -5.62
N SER A 231 15.31 7.31 -4.74
CA SER A 231 14.42 6.22 -4.38
C SER A 231 13.33 6.72 -3.44
N PHE A 232 12.12 6.22 -3.62
CA PHE A 232 11.00 6.46 -2.71
C PHE A 232 11.05 5.48 -1.53
N THR A 233 12.21 5.36 -0.89
CA THR A 233 12.46 4.37 0.17
C THR A 233 13.31 4.96 1.30
N TYR A 234 13.18 4.40 2.49
CA TYR A 234 13.92 4.83 3.69
C TYR A 234 14.10 3.67 4.68
N PRO A 235 15.23 3.52 5.39
CA PRO A 235 16.47 4.29 5.27
C PRO A 235 17.39 3.80 4.14
N MET A 236 17.02 2.72 3.44
CA MET A 236 17.80 2.14 2.34
C MET A 236 16.88 1.66 1.21
N THR A 237 17.47 1.43 0.05
CA THR A 237 16.77 0.95 -1.14
C THR A 237 16.29 -0.50 -1.01
N ILE A 238 15.28 -0.87 -1.80
CA ILE A 238 14.82 -2.27 -1.89
C ILE A 238 15.96 -3.19 -2.34
N LEU A 239 16.84 -2.71 -3.23
CA LEU A 239 17.96 -3.49 -3.76
C LEU A 239 19.07 -3.70 -2.72
N GLU A 240 19.33 -2.72 -1.86
CA GLU A 240 20.24 -2.89 -0.71
C GLU A 240 19.65 -3.88 0.30
N LEU A 241 18.36 -3.75 0.64
CA LEU A 241 17.67 -4.68 1.52
C LEU A 241 17.71 -6.12 0.98
N ALA A 242 17.52 -6.30 -0.32
CA ALA A 242 17.53 -7.60 -0.97
C ALA A 242 18.89 -8.33 -0.83
N LYS A 243 20.00 -7.58 -0.81
CA LYS A 243 21.38 -8.10 -0.76
C LYS A 243 21.86 -8.53 0.62
N LEU A 244 21.14 -8.18 1.69
CA LEU A 244 21.45 -8.63 3.06
C LEU A 244 21.34 -10.15 3.22
#